data_AF-A0A1D7QVQ9-F1
#
_entry.id   AF-A0A1D7QVQ9-F1
#
_cell.length_a   1.000
_cell.length_b   1.000
_cell.length_c   1.000
_cell.angle_alpha   90.00
_cell.angle_beta   90.00
_cell.angle_gamma   90.00
#
_symmetry.space_group_name_H-M   'P 1'
#
loop_
_entity.id
_entity.type
_entity.pdbx_description
1 polymer ?
#
loop_
_entity_poly.entity_id
_entity_poly.type
_entity_poly.pdbx_seq_one_letter_code
_entity_poly.pdbx_strand_id
1 'polypeptide(L)'
;MAVTGNLSNPEVISVMGMREEVLNPGGLYPSLLFWPVEKKNESSKIRSLSSKEEKALLSRLQEVVFHELSKLSKTDLNQLALFLGTDKPCIPVPLVQQKKLHVKLLKADTLLFKKASVQTDQSENTPLFYNKEWVRLSADQLKKHVQSVVDDYLFNARISLQDKGYWLSRIEKAYENNPFIQLAYSKNDIVDAVEIMNKSSLLAILKYPEDISYWRERVKIVLRPYRTIPKEWRWDLCSHEKKLFPQADSRSIECTCEDCGFSVIYDINEDVLWLPQEVNLFQATKRIATIERQFNNIASQNGAVTKNIECLKDLSRDLTDYHERIETILELQRKLPGTDNVPDHPVVSLYKAMQEIELPEESHDSMLIWMSRVSIPDISILREINRWQKLMKRNLSEELNEVQTGLTQMIKDNQPRPDDTILQIKNYKITRLQLDKINRFIKKEEHKVPVHILVKLLKGEATNKIRGLQYHEEELFGILEHWPEKYITKAIIQLNKQNVIIKEKN
;
A
#
# COMPACT_ATOMS: atom_id res chain seq x y z
N MET A 1 46.78 -14.46 -10.38
CA MET A 1 46.40 -14.75 -11.78
C MET A 1 46.09 -13.43 -12.45
N ALA A 2 46.88 -13.06 -13.46
CA ALA A 2 46.67 -11.86 -14.24
C ALA A 2 45.44 -12.04 -15.13
N VAL A 3 44.42 -11.20 -14.94
CA VAL A 3 43.30 -11.07 -15.88
C VAL A 3 43.44 -9.72 -16.54
N THR A 4 44.07 -9.75 -17.72
CA THR A 4 43.96 -8.72 -18.75
C THR A 4 42.50 -8.67 -19.22
N GLY A 5 41.74 -7.69 -18.73
CA GLY A 5 40.35 -7.44 -19.11
C GLY A 5 40.24 -6.22 -20.01
N ASN A 6 39.69 -6.44 -21.20
CA ASN A 6 39.53 -5.50 -22.31
C ASN A 6 38.95 -4.13 -21.91
N LEU A 7 39.69 -3.08 -22.27
CA LEU A 7 39.23 -1.69 -22.37
C LEU A 7 38.39 -1.52 -23.65
N SER A 8 37.13 -1.94 -23.61
CA SER A 8 36.16 -1.61 -24.65
C SER A 8 34.74 -1.68 -24.09
N ASN A 9 34.37 -0.68 -23.29
CA ASN A 9 32.97 -0.39 -22.98
C ASN A 9 32.74 1.12 -23.17
N PRO A 10 31.95 1.57 -24.17
CA PRO A 10 31.79 2.99 -24.49
C PRO A 10 30.71 3.71 -23.66
N GLU A 11 30.22 3.10 -22.57
CA GLU A 11 29.28 3.72 -21.63
C GLU A 11 29.97 4.24 -20.36
N VAL A 12 31.19 4.79 -20.49
CA VAL A 12 31.60 5.83 -19.55
C VAL A 12 30.57 6.93 -19.77
N ILE A 13 29.68 7.16 -18.79
CA ILE A 13 28.66 8.20 -18.79
C ILE A 13 29.38 9.51 -19.05
N SER A 14 29.51 9.82 -20.33
CA SER A 14 30.05 11.06 -20.78
C SER A 14 29.06 12.08 -20.26
N VAL A 15 29.57 13.07 -19.56
CA VAL A 15 28.91 14.35 -19.37
C VAL A 15 28.82 15.03 -20.75
N MET A 16 28.17 14.36 -21.71
CA MET A 16 28.19 14.64 -23.14
C MET A 16 27.30 15.85 -23.45
N GLY A 17 26.40 16.20 -22.53
CA GLY A 17 25.60 17.43 -22.59
C GLY A 17 26.32 18.70 -22.09
N MET A 18 27.56 18.62 -21.59
CA MET A 18 28.28 19.79 -21.03
C MET A 18 29.42 20.31 -21.90
N ARG A 19 29.70 19.69 -23.05
CA ARG A 19 30.74 20.20 -23.95
C ARG A 19 30.45 21.59 -24.54
N GLU A 20 29.20 22.06 -24.50
CA GLU A 20 28.80 23.30 -25.18
C GLU A 20 28.70 24.55 -24.28
N GLU A 21 28.72 24.44 -22.95
CA GLU A 21 28.48 25.59 -22.04
C GLU A 21 29.60 25.88 -21.02
N VAL A 22 30.67 25.08 -20.99
CA VAL A 22 31.79 25.26 -20.03
C VAL A 22 32.76 26.32 -20.54
N LEU A 23 32.80 27.46 -19.85
CA LEU A 23 33.62 28.62 -20.22
C LEU A 23 34.95 28.58 -19.48
N ASN A 24 36.04 28.29 -20.19
CA ASN A 24 37.40 28.45 -19.67
C ASN A 24 37.95 29.80 -20.18
N PRO A 25 37.93 30.90 -19.38
CA PRO A 25 38.49 32.17 -19.81
C PRO A 25 40.01 32.00 -19.86
N GLY A 26 40.58 32.04 -21.06
CA GLY A 26 41.98 31.76 -21.37
C GLY A 26 42.99 32.01 -20.23
N GLY A 27 43.69 30.95 -19.86
CA GLY A 27 45.05 30.95 -19.26
C GLY A 27 45.25 31.50 -17.84
N LEU A 28 44.43 32.41 -17.33
CA LEU A 28 44.70 33.14 -16.08
C LEU A 28 44.41 32.35 -14.80
N TYR A 29 43.45 31.44 -14.82
CA TYR A 29 43.05 30.63 -13.65
C TYR A 29 42.94 29.15 -14.03
N PRO A 30 44.07 28.47 -14.29
CA PRO A 30 44.07 27.12 -14.90
C PRO A 30 43.53 26.01 -13.99
N SER A 31 43.33 26.26 -12.69
CA SER A 31 42.85 25.26 -11.73
C SER A 31 41.37 25.45 -11.37
N LEU A 32 40.70 26.45 -11.95
CA LEU A 32 39.30 26.77 -11.68
C LEU A 32 38.46 26.56 -12.95
N LEU A 33 37.27 26.00 -12.76
CA LEU A 33 36.29 25.78 -13.82
C LEU A 33 35.08 26.69 -13.58
N PHE A 34 34.79 27.63 -14.45
CA PHE A 34 33.65 28.52 -14.25
C PHE A 34 32.35 27.83 -14.63
N TRP A 35 31.45 27.68 -13.64
CA TRP A 35 30.21 26.94 -13.78
C TRP A 35 28.98 27.87 -13.81
N PRO A 36 28.21 27.94 -14.92
CA PRO A 36 27.00 28.75 -14.95
C PRO A 36 25.89 28.11 -14.10
N VAL A 37 25.32 28.85 -13.16
CA VAL A 37 24.25 28.35 -12.28
C VAL A 37 22.86 28.45 -12.94
N GLU A 38 22.67 29.31 -13.94
CA GLU A 38 21.39 29.53 -14.61
C GLU A 38 21.51 29.56 -16.14
N LYS A 39 20.61 28.86 -16.85
CA LYS A 39 20.48 28.89 -18.31
C LYS A 39 19.72 30.15 -18.75
N LYS A 40 20.43 31.17 -19.20
CA LYS A 40 19.91 32.02 -20.28
C LYS A 40 20.91 32.08 -21.41
N ASN A 41 20.44 31.62 -22.56
CA ASN A 41 21.09 31.57 -23.86
C ASN A 41 21.68 32.94 -24.21
N GLU A 42 22.96 33.12 -23.94
CA GLU A 42 23.79 34.05 -24.69
C GLU A 42 25.23 33.59 -24.56
N SER A 43 25.64 32.81 -25.57
CA SER A 43 26.99 32.47 -25.94
C SER A 43 27.82 33.75 -26.14
N SER A 44 28.21 34.38 -25.03
CA SER A 44 29.12 35.50 -25.02
C SER A 44 30.31 35.14 -24.14
N LYS A 45 31.44 34.86 -24.82
CA LYS A 45 32.80 34.88 -24.29
C LYS A 45 32.86 35.74 -23.03
N ILE A 46 33.31 35.18 -21.90
CA ILE A 46 33.48 35.94 -20.65
C ILE A 46 34.40 37.13 -20.97
N ARG A 47 33.81 38.31 -21.19
CA ARG A 47 34.52 39.58 -21.19
C ARG A 47 34.84 39.83 -19.73
N SER A 48 36.12 39.64 -19.40
CA SER A 48 36.83 40.13 -18.20
C SER A 48 35.97 40.40 -16.95
N LEU A 49 36.16 39.59 -15.90
CA LEU A 49 35.76 39.93 -14.53
C LEU A 49 36.17 41.40 -14.24
N SER A 50 35.18 42.23 -13.92
CA SER A 50 35.29 43.68 -14.08
C SER A 50 35.89 44.41 -12.89
N SER A 51 35.86 43.85 -11.68
CA SER A 51 36.39 44.52 -10.48
C SER A 51 37.78 44.00 -10.06
N LYS A 52 38.63 44.91 -9.55
CA LYS A 52 39.93 44.54 -8.95
C LYS A 52 39.75 43.57 -7.77
N GLU A 53 38.66 43.72 -7.03
CA GLU A 53 38.31 42.90 -5.88
C GLU A 53 38.00 41.44 -6.28
N GLU A 54 37.21 41.22 -7.33
CA GLU A 54 36.90 39.87 -7.84
C GLU A 54 38.15 39.15 -8.34
N LYS A 55 39.04 39.88 -9.05
CA LYS A 55 40.32 39.32 -9.50
C LYS A 55 41.21 38.91 -8.32
N ALA A 56 41.26 39.72 -7.26
CA ALA A 56 42.02 39.40 -6.05
C ALA A 56 41.45 38.17 -5.34
N LEU A 57 40.12 38.07 -5.22
CA LEU A 57 39.43 36.91 -4.63
C LEU A 57 39.68 35.62 -5.42
N LEU A 58 39.63 35.69 -6.76
CA LEU A 58 39.93 34.55 -7.62
C LEU A 58 41.39 34.13 -7.60
N SER A 59 42.33 35.08 -7.61
CA SER A 59 43.75 34.75 -7.47
C SER A 59 44.01 34.04 -6.15
N ARG A 60 43.40 34.52 -5.06
CA ARG A 60 43.48 33.88 -3.74
C ARG A 60 42.93 32.45 -3.76
N LEU A 61 41.78 32.21 -4.41
CA LEU A 61 41.21 30.86 -4.53
C LEU A 61 42.07 29.96 -5.43
N GLN A 62 42.53 30.47 -6.58
CA GLN A 62 43.38 29.77 -7.54
C GLN A 62 44.69 29.30 -6.90
N GLU A 63 45.36 30.14 -6.12
CA GLU A 63 46.61 29.77 -5.43
C GLU A 63 46.39 28.61 -4.46
N VAL A 64 45.31 28.66 -3.67
CA VAL A 64 44.98 27.61 -2.70
C VAL A 64 44.58 26.31 -3.41
N VAL A 65 43.73 26.38 -4.44
CA VAL A 65 43.32 25.20 -5.22
C VAL A 65 44.51 24.60 -5.97
N PHE A 66 45.35 25.42 -6.60
CA PHE A 66 46.57 24.96 -7.28
C PHE A 66 47.49 24.21 -6.31
N HIS A 67 47.71 24.77 -5.12
CA HIS A 67 48.52 24.14 -4.09
C HIS A 67 47.93 22.79 -3.66
N GLU A 68 46.61 22.68 -3.43
CA GLU A 68 45.99 21.41 -3.04
C GLU A 68 46.01 20.37 -4.17
N LEU A 69 45.72 20.76 -5.43
CA LEU A 69 45.79 19.86 -6.57
C LEU A 69 47.23 19.37 -6.84
N SER A 70 48.25 20.20 -6.59
CA SER A 70 49.66 19.84 -6.81
C SER A 70 50.16 18.70 -5.90
N LYS A 71 49.45 18.43 -4.79
CA LYS A 71 49.77 17.34 -3.86
C LYS A 71 49.22 15.99 -4.31
N LEU A 72 48.28 15.98 -5.25
CA LEU A 72 47.56 14.79 -5.67
C LEU A 72 48.40 13.93 -6.62
N SER A 73 48.10 12.64 -6.64
CA SER A 73 48.72 11.71 -7.59
C SER A 73 48.24 11.98 -9.03
N LYS A 74 49.04 11.58 -10.04
CA LYS A 74 48.62 11.68 -11.45
C LYS A 74 47.32 10.94 -11.73
N THR A 75 47.09 9.82 -11.04
CA THR A 75 45.85 9.03 -11.17
C THR A 75 44.64 9.79 -10.64
N ASP A 76 44.75 10.44 -9.48
CA ASP A 76 43.66 11.24 -8.89
C ASP A 76 43.33 12.45 -9.77
N LEU A 77 44.35 13.12 -10.32
CA LEU A 77 44.17 14.25 -11.22
C LEU A 77 43.43 13.85 -12.51
N ASN A 78 43.76 12.68 -13.07
CA ASN A 78 43.07 12.16 -14.26
C ASN A 78 41.61 11.79 -13.96
N GLN A 79 41.34 11.17 -12.80
CA GLN A 79 39.97 10.85 -12.38
C GLN A 79 39.12 12.12 -12.20
N LEU A 80 39.68 13.14 -11.56
CA LEU A 80 39.01 14.43 -11.38
C LEU A 80 38.70 15.09 -12.73
N ALA A 81 39.65 15.10 -13.66
CA ALA A 81 39.47 15.65 -14.99
C ALA A 81 38.37 14.92 -15.78
N LEU A 82 38.36 13.58 -15.71
CA LEU A 82 37.32 12.75 -16.33
C LEU A 82 35.94 12.99 -15.72
N PHE A 83 35.84 13.05 -14.40
CA PHE A 83 34.59 13.33 -13.68
C PHE A 83 33.98 14.68 -14.08
N LEU A 84 34.83 15.69 -14.26
CA LEU A 84 34.40 17.03 -14.66
C LEU A 84 34.26 17.20 -16.18
N GLY A 85 34.65 16.20 -16.98
CA GLY A 85 34.63 16.29 -18.45
C GLY A 85 35.60 17.32 -19.03
N THR A 86 36.75 17.53 -18.38
CA THR A 86 37.75 18.54 -18.73
C THR A 86 39.10 17.92 -19.09
N ASP A 87 39.92 18.65 -19.86
CA ASP A 87 41.28 18.20 -20.22
C ASP A 87 42.29 18.34 -19.08
N LYS A 88 41.97 19.14 -18.05
CA LYS A 88 42.85 19.46 -16.92
C LYS A 88 42.09 19.40 -15.60
N PRO A 89 42.74 18.93 -14.52
CA PRO A 89 42.13 18.90 -13.19
C PRO A 89 41.83 20.32 -12.72
N CYS A 90 40.59 20.56 -12.33
CA CYS A 90 40.10 21.86 -11.91
C CYS A 90 39.00 21.70 -10.85
N ILE A 91 38.61 22.80 -10.20
CA ILE A 91 37.47 22.83 -9.27
C ILE A 91 36.40 23.79 -9.80
N PRO A 92 35.12 23.37 -9.86
CA PRO A 92 34.01 24.23 -10.24
C PRO A 92 33.80 25.45 -9.32
N VAL A 93 33.75 26.63 -9.92
CA VAL A 93 33.44 27.91 -9.29
C VAL A 93 32.17 28.46 -9.91
N PRO A 94 31.06 28.59 -9.15
CA PRO A 94 29.79 29.00 -9.72
C PRO A 94 29.76 30.49 -10.10
N LEU A 95 29.07 30.79 -11.20
CA LEU A 95 28.77 32.13 -11.70
C LEU A 95 27.26 32.39 -11.68
N VAL A 96 26.88 33.57 -11.16
CA VAL A 96 25.49 34.05 -11.06
C VAL A 96 25.20 35.05 -12.19
N GLN A 97 23.92 35.36 -12.44
CA GLN A 97 23.50 36.44 -13.36
C GLN A 97 24.40 37.68 -13.20
N GLN A 98 24.79 38.28 -14.33
CA GLN A 98 25.80 39.35 -14.46
C GLN A 98 27.28 38.90 -14.40
N LYS A 99 27.58 37.60 -14.54
CA LYS A 99 28.96 37.05 -14.54
C LYS A 99 29.71 37.32 -13.21
N LYS A 100 28.96 37.48 -12.12
CA LYS A 100 29.51 37.66 -10.77
C LYS A 100 29.81 36.30 -10.14
N LEU A 101 30.87 36.27 -9.33
CA LEU A 101 31.26 35.08 -8.58
C LEU A 101 30.24 34.76 -7.50
N HIS A 102 29.85 33.49 -7.42
CA HIS A 102 29.08 33.02 -6.28
C HIS A 102 29.98 32.90 -5.04
N VAL A 103 29.47 33.32 -3.89
CA VAL A 103 30.22 33.37 -2.62
C VAL A 103 30.49 32.00 -2.00
N LYS A 104 29.85 30.94 -2.50
CA LYS A 104 30.00 29.53 -2.06
C LYS A 104 30.40 28.66 -3.25
N LEU A 105 31.16 27.59 -2.99
CA LEU A 105 31.57 26.61 -4.00
C LEU A 105 30.45 25.60 -4.30
N LEU A 106 30.45 25.04 -5.51
CA LEU A 106 29.50 24.02 -5.96
C LEU A 106 29.83 22.67 -5.30
N LYS A 107 28.84 21.96 -4.75
CA LYS A 107 29.06 20.62 -4.22
C LYS A 107 29.29 19.59 -5.31
N ALA A 108 30.19 18.63 -5.07
CA ALA A 108 30.55 17.60 -6.03
C ALA A 108 29.42 16.60 -6.32
N ASP A 109 28.61 16.26 -5.31
CA ASP A 109 27.45 15.35 -5.41
C ASP A 109 26.39 15.84 -6.42
N THR A 110 26.31 17.14 -6.66
CA THR A 110 25.41 17.74 -7.66
C THR A 110 25.70 17.30 -9.10
N LEU A 111 26.89 16.73 -9.35
CA LEU A 111 27.32 16.26 -10.66
C LEU A 111 27.16 14.73 -10.82
N LEU A 112 26.83 14.02 -9.74
CA LEU A 112 26.70 12.57 -9.76
C LEU A 112 25.34 12.08 -10.26
N PHE A 113 25.35 10.94 -10.95
CA PHE A 113 24.19 10.15 -11.35
C PHE A 113 23.08 10.89 -12.14
N LYS A 114 23.29 12.15 -12.51
CA LYS A 114 22.38 12.90 -13.34
C LYS A 114 22.46 12.38 -14.77
N LYS A 115 21.35 11.85 -15.28
CA LYS A 115 21.13 11.78 -16.72
C LYS A 115 21.11 13.21 -17.23
N ALA A 116 21.81 13.48 -18.34
CA ALA A 116 21.96 14.80 -18.94
C ALA A 116 20.65 15.40 -19.51
N SER A 117 19.48 15.06 -18.97
CA SER A 117 18.21 15.66 -19.35
C SER A 117 17.95 16.92 -18.54
N VAL A 118 18.12 18.03 -19.25
CA VAL A 118 17.61 19.37 -18.99
C VAL A 118 16.22 19.33 -18.34
N GLN A 119 16.16 19.53 -17.03
CA GLN A 119 15.12 20.26 -16.32
C GLN A 119 15.57 20.33 -14.85
N THR A 120 16.13 21.47 -14.46
CA THR A 120 16.16 21.87 -13.05
C THR A 120 14.72 22.16 -12.66
N ASP A 121 13.94 21.11 -12.43
CA ASP A 121 12.80 21.23 -11.53
C ASP A 121 13.41 21.63 -10.18
N GLN A 122 13.03 22.82 -9.73
CA GLN A 122 13.49 23.45 -8.49
C GLN A 122 12.97 22.72 -7.23
N SER A 123 12.66 21.43 -7.32
CA SER A 123 11.96 20.66 -6.30
C SER A 123 12.79 19.58 -5.61
N GLU A 124 14.09 19.45 -5.88
CA GLU A 124 14.93 18.49 -5.15
C GLU A 124 15.81 19.17 -4.11
N ASN A 125 15.55 18.84 -2.84
CA ASN A 125 16.10 19.42 -1.61
C ASN A 125 17.62 19.27 -1.38
N THR A 126 18.44 19.05 -2.42
CA THR A 126 19.90 18.95 -2.26
C THR A 126 20.53 20.35 -2.38
N PRO A 127 21.18 20.89 -1.33
CA PRO A 127 21.79 22.20 -1.42
C PRO A 127 22.93 22.18 -2.44
N LEU A 128 22.77 22.96 -3.52
CA LEU A 128 23.72 23.06 -4.63
C LEU A 128 25.14 23.48 -4.20
N PHE A 129 25.26 24.16 -3.07
CA PHE A 129 26.51 24.78 -2.62
C PHE A 129 26.92 24.31 -1.23
N TYR A 130 28.23 24.32 -0.96
CA TYR A 130 28.74 24.15 0.39
C TYR A 130 28.28 25.29 1.30
N ASN A 131 28.13 25.01 2.59
CA ASN A 131 27.58 25.99 3.55
C ASN A 131 28.51 27.20 3.80
N LYS A 132 29.82 27.05 3.57
CA LYS A 132 30.83 28.09 3.86
C LYS A 132 30.97 29.09 2.72
N GLU A 133 30.92 30.39 3.06
CA GLU A 133 31.22 31.47 2.12
C GLU A 133 32.72 31.68 2.00
N TRP A 134 33.34 31.19 0.93
CA TRP A 134 34.80 31.16 0.76
C TRP A 134 35.43 32.56 0.74
N VAL A 135 34.66 33.58 0.32
CA VAL A 135 35.08 35.00 0.26
C VAL A 135 35.40 35.57 1.65
N ARG A 136 34.72 35.11 2.71
CA ARG A 136 34.84 35.63 4.07
C ARG A 136 35.82 34.86 4.96
N LEU A 137 36.33 33.73 4.48
CA LEU A 137 37.24 32.89 5.25
C LEU A 137 38.60 33.57 5.42
N SER A 138 39.32 33.28 6.51
CA SER A 138 40.76 33.59 6.64
C SER A 138 41.61 32.70 5.72
N ALA A 139 42.91 32.97 5.57
CA ALA A 139 43.80 32.16 4.73
C ALA A 139 43.80 30.67 5.14
N ASP A 140 43.94 30.39 6.44
CA ASP A 140 43.93 29.01 6.95
C ASP A 140 42.57 28.33 6.83
N GLN A 141 41.49 29.08 7.10
CA GLN A 141 40.13 28.56 6.94
C GLN A 141 39.81 28.22 5.49
N LEU A 142 40.26 29.06 4.55
CA LEU A 142 40.11 28.83 3.12
C LEU A 142 40.87 27.58 2.70
N LYS A 143 42.13 27.43 3.16
CA LYS A 143 42.93 26.24 2.89
C LYS A 143 42.24 24.96 3.36
N LYS A 144 41.77 24.91 4.62
CA LYS A 144 41.04 23.76 5.15
C LYS A 144 39.74 23.50 4.39
N HIS A 145 39.01 24.55 4.01
CA HIS A 145 37.79 24.41 3.24
C HIS A 145 38.06 23.84 1.85
N VAL A 146 39.04 24.39 1.12
CA VAL A 146 39.42 23.91 -0.23
C VAL A 146 39.92 22.47 -0.17
N GLN A 147 40.71 22.11 0.85
CA GLN A 147 41.14 20.72 1.03
C GLN A 147 39.95 19.77 1.13
N SER A 148 38.98 20.07 2.00
CA SER A 148 37.74 19.28 2.13
C SER A 148 36.94 19.23 0.83
N VAL A 149 36.86 20.33 0.07
CA VAL A 149 36.21 20.36 -1.24
C VAL A 149 36.94 19.46 -2.24
N VAL A 150 38.27 19.55 -2.33
CA VAL A 150 39.07 18.71 -3.24
C VAL A 150 38.90 17.23 -2.88
N ASP A 151 38.95 16.88 -1.60
CA ASP A 151 38.75 15.52 -1.11
C ASP A 151 37.35 14.98 -1.47
N ASP A 152 36.33 15.84 -1.37
CA ASP A 152 34.95 15.52 -1.76
C ASP A 152 34.83 15.29 -3.27
N TYR A 153 35.38 16.20 -4.10
CA TYR A 153 35.41 16.02 -5.56
C TYR A 153 36.13 14.74 -5.98
N LEU A 154 37.25 14.39 -5.34
CA LEU A 154 37.97 13.15 -5.62
C LEU A 154 37.15 11.91 -5.20
N PHE A 155 36.47 11.98 -4.07
CA PHE A 155 35.61 10.89 -3.63
C PHE A 155 34.47 10.67 -4.61
N ASN A 156 33.75 11.73 -4.99
CA ASN A 156 32.66 11.67 -5.97
C ASN A 156 33.18 11.22 -7.35
N ALA A 157 34.37 11.65 -7.78
CA ALA A 157 35.00 11.17 -9.02
C ALA A 157 35.29 9.65 -9.01
N ARG A 158 35.58 9.07 -7.84
CA ARG A 158 35.72 7.61 -7.70
C ARG A 158 34.37 6.91 -7.72
N ILE A 159 33.36 7.49 -7.06
CA ILE A 159 31.98 7.00 -7.09
C ILE A 159 31.43 6.97 -8.51
N SER A 160 31.71 8.00 -9.32
CA SER A 160 31.21 8.13 -10.69
C SER A 160 31.76 7.11 -11.68
N LEU A 161 32.80 6.35 -11.30
CA LEU A 161 33.34 5.27 -12.15
C LEU A 161 32.33 4.13 -12.33
N GLN A 162 31.34 4.04 -11.46
CA GLN A 162 30.27 3.05 -11.50
C GLN A 162 28.92 3.76 -11.58
N ASP A 163 27.92 3.08 -12.11
CA ASP A 163 26.57 3.62 -12.26
C ASP A 163 25.78 3.54 -10.94
N LYS A 164 24.62 4.24 -10.90
CA LYS A 164 23.72 4.22 -9.73
C LYS A 164 23.25 2.81 -9.39
N GLY A 165 23.02 1.96 -10.41
CA GLY A 165 22.56 0.59 -10.24
C GLY A 165 23.59 -0.30 -9.55
N TYR A 166 24.87 -0.18 -9.93
CA TYR A 166 25.97 -0.88 -9.25
C TYR A 166 26.00 -0.58 -7.74
N TRP A 167 25.95 0.70 -7.37
CA TRP A 167 25.99 1.09 -5.97
C TRP A 167 24.77 0.62 -5.19
N LEU A 168 23.58 0.71 -5.78
CA LEU A 168 22.36 0.19 -5.17
C LEU A 168 22.44 -1.32 -4.93
N SER A 169 22.94 -2.09 -5.88
CA SER A 169 23.11 -3.54 -5.72
C SER A 169 24.10 -3.90 -4.62
N ARG A 170 25.18 -3.12 -4.45
CA ARG A 170 26.11 -3.33 -3.32
C ARG A 170 25.45 -3.01 -1.98
N ILE A 171 24.74 -1.88 -1.89
CA ILE A 171 24.01 -1.49 -0.70
C ILE A 171 22.95 -2.54 -0.34
N GLU A 172 22.28 -3.11 -1.33
CA GLU A 172 21.31 -4.18 -1.17
C GLU A 172 21.91 -5.44 -0.57
N LYS A 173 23.00 -5.93 -1.15
CA LYS A 173 23.73 -7.07 -0.57
C LYS A 173 24.22 -6.77 0.84
N ALA A 174 24.70 -5.56 1.11
CA ALA A 174 25.15 -5.18 2.45
C ALA A 174 23.98 -5.07 3.44
N TYR A 175 22.80 -4.69 2.98
CA TYR A 175 21.57 -4.63 3.77
C TYR A 175 21.10 -6.04 4.15
N GLU A 176 20.98 -6.94 3.17
CA GLU A 176 20.62 -8.34 3.39
C GLU A 176 21.62 -9.07 4.30
N ASN A 177 22.90 -8.74 4.18
CA ASN A 177 23.97 -9.29 5.01
C ASN A 177 24.11 -8.60 6.37
N ASN A 178 23.35 -7.55 6.65
CA ASN A 178 23.42 -6.90 7.94
C ASN A 178 22.97 -7.87 9.05
N PRO A 179 23.78 -8.07 10.12
CA PRO A 179 23.46 -9.07 11.13
C PRO A 179 22.11 -8.89 11.83
N PHE A 180 21.64 -7.65 11.98
CA PHE A 180 20.32 -7.39 12.58
C PHE A 180 19.20 -7.73 11.59
N ILE A 181 19.37 -7.42 10.31
CA ILE A 181 18.41 -7.78 9.25
C ILE A 181 18.30 -9.29 9.12
N GLN A 182 19.41 -10.02 9.09
CA GLN A 182 19.43 -11.48 9.08
C GLN A 182 18.74 -12.08 10.32
N LEU A 183 19.05 -11.55 11.51
CA LEU A 183 18.38 -11.98 12.74
C LEU A 183 16.88 -11.75 12.64
N ALA A 184 16.46 -10.57 12.20
CA ALA A 184 15.07 -10.19 12.14
C ALA A 184 14.29 -11.00 11.09
N TYR A 185 14.88 -11.26 9.92
CA TYR A 185 14.35 -12.19 8.94
C TYR A 185 14.18 -13.60 9.53
N SER A 186 15.23 -14.14 10.18
CA SER A 186 15.17 -15.47 10.82
C SER A 186 14.16 -15.59 11.96
N LYS A 187 13.74 -14.45 12.53
CA LYS A 187 12.78 -14.35 13.64
C LYS A 187 11.47 -13.69 13.22
N ASN A 188 11.22 -13.56 11.92
CA ASN A 188 10.06 -12.83 11.41
C ASN A 188 8.75 -13.41 11.97
N ASP A 189 8.59 -14.73 11.92
CA ASP A 189 7.39 -15.41 12.43
C ASP A 189 7.12 -15.11 13.89
N ILE A 190 8.17 -15.02 14.71
CA ILE A 190 8.04 -14.68 16.13
C ILE A 190 7.68 -13.21 16.28
N VAL A 191 8.37 -12.30 15.58
CA VAL A 191 8.10 -10.86 15.63
C VAL A 191 6.66 -10.55 15.23
N ASP A 192 6.19 -11.14 14.13
CA ASP A 192 4.83 -10.98 13.64
C ASP A 192 3.82 -11.63 14.60
N ALA A 193 4.09 -12.82 15.13
CA ALA A 193 3.24 -13.45 16.13
C ALA A 193 3.11 -12.61 17.40
N VAL A 194 4.18 -11.98 17.88
CA VAL A 194 4.14 -11.04 19.01
C VAL A 194 3.27 -9.82 18.67
N GLU A 195 3.42 -9.23 17.48
CA GLU A 195 2.63 -8.06 17.05
C GLU A 195 1.14 -8.38 16.98
N ILE A 196 0.78 -9.54 16.42
CA ILE A 196 -0.59 -10.02 16.29
C ILE A 196 -1.16 -10.31 17.68
N MET A 197 -0.47 -11.12 18.49
CA MET A 197 -0.96 -11.49 19.82
C MET A 197 -1.10 -10.29 20.73
N ASN A 198 -0.19 -9.31 20.66
CA ASN A 198 -0.28 -8.09 21.47
C ASN A 198 -1.58 -7.30 21.21
N LYS A 199 -2.19 -7.46 20.04
CA LYS A 199 -3.49 -6.86 19.67
C LYS A 199 -4.67 -7.82 19.79
N SER A 200 -4.41 -9.11 19.98
CA SER A 200 -5.43 -10.15 20.01
C SER A 200 -6.32 -10.05 21.24
N SER A 201 -7.62 -10.24 21.00
CA SER A 201 -8.67 -10.38 22.01
C SER A 201 -8.43 -11.60 22.92
N LEU A 202 -7.73 -12.64 22.45
CA LEU A 202 -7.43 -13.84 23.24
C LEU A 202 -6.69 -13.54 24.55
N LEU A 203 -5.88 -12.49 24.57
CA LEU A 203 -5.17 -12.06 25.77
C LEU A 203 -6.11 -11.69 26.92
N ALA A 204 -7.35 -11.26 26.65
CA ALA A 204 -8.29 -10.90 27.72
C ALA A 204 -8.87 -12.12 28.47
N ILE A 205 -8.67 -13.34 27.94
CA ILE A 205 -9.25 -14.59 28.45
C ILE A 205 -8.24 -15.36 29.30
N LEU A 206 -6.96 -15.14 29.07
CA LEU A 206 -5.89 -15.83 29.76
C LEU A 206 -5.92 -15.47 31.26
N LYS A 207 -5.70 -16.47 32.10
CA LYS A 207 -5.53 -16.34 33.55
C LYS A 207 -4.26 -15.54 33.83
N TYR A 208 -4.32 -14.73 34.89
CA TYR A 208 -3.25 -13.85 35.41
C TYR A 208 -3.05 -12.58 34.56
N PRO A 209 -3.91 -11.56 34.74
CA PRO A 209 -3.81 -10.29 34.02
C PRO A 209 -2.50 -9.55 34.29
N GLU A 210 -1.87 -9.76 35.44
CA GLU A 210 -0.57 -9.17 35.80
C GLU A 210 0.54 -9.66 34.87
N ASP A 211 0.62 -10.98 34.62
CA ASP A 211 1.62 -11.59 33.74
C ASP A 211 1.45 -11.12 32.29
N ILE A 212 0.21 -10.96 31.85
CA ILE A 212 -0.14 -10.47 30.51
C ILE A 212 0.21 -9.00 30.37
N SER A 213 -0.09 -8.18 31.38
CA SER A 213 0.27 -6.76 31.40
C SER A 213 1.79 -6.59 31.36
N TYR A 214 2.51 -7.36 32.17
CA TYR A 214 3.98 -7.38 32.18
C TYR A 214 4.55 -7.81 30.83
N TRP A 215 3.98 -8.85 30.20
CA TRP A 215 4.37 -9.28 28.86
C TRP A 215 4.15 -8.17 27.83
N ARG A 216 2.98 -7.54 27.80
CA ARG A 216 2.65 -6.42 26.88
C ARG A 216 3.58 -5.23 27.03
N GLU A 217 3.93 -4.87 28.27
CA GLU A 217 4.89 -3.79 28.53
C GLU A 217 6.26 -4.13 27.95
N ARG A 218 6.74 -5.36 28.17
CA ARG A 218 8.02 -5.80 27.61
C ARG A 218 8.00 -5.89 26.10
N VAL A 219 6.89 -6.30 25.48
CA VAL A 219 6.74 -6.34 24.01
C VAL A 219 7.07 -4.98 23.40
N LYS A 220 6.63 -3.86 24.00
CA LYS A 220 6.95 -2.51 23.50
C LYS A 220 8.46 -2.25 23.45
N ILE A 221 9.19 -2.72 24.46
CA ILE A 221 10.64 -2.54 24.56
C ILE A 221 11.37 -3.48 23.60
N VAL A 222 10.95 -4.75 23.54
CA VAL A 222 11.61 -5.78 22.74
C VAL A 222 11.40 -5.57 21.25
N LEU A 223 10.21 -5.14 20.82
CA LEU A 223 9.89 -4.90 19.42
C LEU A 223 10.37 -3.54 18.89
N ARG A 224 10.82 -2.63 19.75
CA ARG A 224 11.25 -1.28 19.34
C ARG A 224 12.27 -1.30 18.20
N PRO A 225 13.36 -2.09 18.23
CA PRO A 225 14.33 -2.14 17.13
C PRO A 225 13.69 -2.60 15.82
N TYR A 226 12.84 -3.64 15.86
CA TYR A 226 12.15 -4.18 14.68
C TYR A 226 11.12 -3.20 14.09
N ARG A 227 10.47 -2.39 14.94
CA ARG A 227 9.51 -1.34 14.53
C ARG A 227 10.16 -0.09 13.94
N THR A 228 11.47 0.10 14.13
CA THR A 228 12.18 1.25 13.54
C THR A 228 12.42 1.09 12.05
N ILE A 229 12.34 -0.15 11.54
CA ILE A 229 12.43 -0.45 10.13
C ILE A 229 11.02 -0.34 9.52
N PRO A 230 10.81 0.51 8.49
CA PRO A 230 9.54 0.60 7.78
C PRO A 230 9.10 -0.74 7.21
N LYS A 231 7.80 -0.95 7.03
CA LYS A 231 7.26 -2.23 6.56
C LYS A 231 7.81 -2.62 5.19
N GLU A 232 7.98 -1.66 4.31
CA GLU A 232 8.47 -1.85 2.94
C GLU A 232 9.97 -2.15 2.90
N TRP A 233 10.70 -1.86 3.98
CA TRP A 233 12.12 -2.19 4.17
C TRP A 233 12.30 -3.43 5.03
N ARG A 234 11.22 -4.16 5.37
CA ARG A 234 11.36 -5.36 6.18
C ARG A 234 12.02 -6.44 5.35
N TRP A 235 13.24 -6.75 5.77
CA TRP A 235 14.07 -7.89 5.38
C TRP A 235 14.73 -7.76 4.01
N ASP A 236 14.14 -6.96 3.13
CA ASP A 236 14.70 -6.55 1.84
C ASP A 236 14.65 -5.02 1.69
N LEU A 237 15.42 -4.45 0.76
CA LEU A 237 15.24 -3.04 0.40
C LEU A 237 13.88 -2.82 -0.25
N CYS A 238 13.23 -1.71 0.10
CA CYS A 238 11.96 -1.32 -0.54
C CYS A 238 12.12 -1.16 -2.05
N SER A 239 11.02 -1.19 -2.81
CA SER A 239 11.03 -1.03 -4.27
C SER A 239 11.08 0.43 -4.75
N HIS A 240 10.79 1.40 -3.88
CA HIS A 240 10.73 2.83 -4.20
C HIS A 240 12.04 3.42 -4.74
N GLU A 241 12.01 4.63 -5.30
CA GLU A 241 13.25 5.26 -5.77
C GLU A 241 14.14 5.68 -4.58
N LYS A 242 15.44 5.39 -4.68
CA LYS A 242 16.44 5.75 -3.67
C LYS A 242 17.32 6.87 -4.17
N LYS A 243 17.63 7.80 -3.27
CA LYS A 243 18.63 8.85 -3.46
C LYS A 243 19.90 8.45 -2.74
N LEU A 244 21.03 8.61 -3.42
CA LEU A 244 22.35 8.29 -2.91
C LEU A 244 23.10 9.60 -2.66
N PHE A 245 23.55 9.79 -1.42
CA PHE A 245 24.32 10.96 -0.99
C PHE A 245 25.70 10.50 -0.51
N PRO A 246 26.75 10.66 -1.34
CA PRO A 246 28.11 10.32 -0.92
C PRO A 246 28.59 11.26 0.17
N GLN A 247 29.26 10.71 1.17
CA GLN A 247 29.84 11.43 2.30
C GLN A 247 31.36 11.18 2.32
N ALA A 248 32.12 12.15 1.81
CA ALA A 248 33.57 11.98 1.64
C ALA A 248 34.33 11.87 2.97
N ASP A 249 33.89 12.58 4.01
CA ASP A 249 34.53 12.58 5.33
C ASP A 249 34.53 11.19 5.98
N SER A 250 33.43 10.46 5.84
CA SER A 250 33.24 9.09 6.35
C SER A 250 33.50 8.00 5.30
N ARG A 251 33.81 8.38 4.05
CA ARG A 251 33.95 7.45 2.92
C ARG A 251 32.74 6.51 2.76
N SER A 252 31.55 7.04 2.99
CA SER A 252 30.28 6.30 2.96
C SER A 252 29.30 6.85 1.93
N ILE A 253 28.24 6.09 1.66
CA ILE A 253 27.09 6.51 0.86
C ILE A 253 25.86 6.41 1.74
N GLU A 254 25.17 7.53 1.95
CA GLU A 254 23.84 7.54 2.56
C GLU A 254 22.80 7.23 1.49
N CYS A 255 22.08 6.12 1.67
CA CYS A 255 20.98 5.70 0.81
C CYS A 255 19.67 6.06 1.51
N THR A 256 18.89 6.94 0.90
CA THR A 256 17.62 7.43 1.45
C THR A 256 16.47 7.11 0.52
N CYS A 257 15.39 6.59 1.08
CA CYS A 257 14.09 6.50 0.43
C CYS A 257 13.17 7.57 1.00
N GLU A 258 12.76 8.53 0.17
CA GLU A 258 11.89 9.63 0.59
C GLU A 258 10.46 9.15 0.88
N ASP A 259 9.95 8.17 0.12
CA ASP A 259 8.61 7.59 0.33
C ASP A 259 8.49 6.88 1.68
N CYS A 260 9.53 6.16 2.09
CA CYS A 260 9.56 5.44 3.37
C CYS A 260 10.07 6.30 4.54
N GLY A 261 10.68 7.46 4.28
CA GLY A 261 11.32 8.30 5.30
C GLY A 261 12.46 7.59 6.04
N PHE A 262 13.19 6.69 5.36
CA PHE A 262 14.22 5.85 5.97
C PHE A 262 15.53 5.95 5.19
N SER A 263 16.63 6.04 5.94
CA SER A 263 17.98 6.09 5.38
C SER A 263 18.89 5.06 6.03
N VAL A 264 19.92 4.64 5.29
CA VAL A 264 20.97 3.73 5.74
C VAL A 264 22.32 4.26 5.26
N ILE A 265 23.38 4.00 6.03
CA ILE A 265 24.73 4.47 5.69
C ILE A 265 25.58 3.27 5.30
N TYR A 266 26.12 3.27 4.09
CA TYR A 266 26.96 2.20 3.57
C TYR A 266 28.43 2.63 3.54
N ASP A 267 29.30 1.92 4.24
CA ASP A 267 30.75 2.11 4.19
C ASP A 267 31.36 1.36 3.00
N ILE A 268 32.03 2.10 2.12
CA ILE A 268 32.57 1.56 0.87
C ILE A 268 33.83 0.72 1.10
N ASN A 269 34.63 1.07 2.11
CA ASN A 269 35.91 0.42 2.37
C ASN A 269 35.70 -0.93 3.06
N GLU A 270 34.81 -0.97 4.04
CA GLU A 270 34.53 -2.17 4.83
C GLU A 270 33.44 -3.05 4.20
N ASP A 271 32.67 -2.51 3.24
CA ASP A 271 31.49 -3.18 2.65
C ASP A 271 30.42 -3.51 3.69
N VAL A 272 30.24 -2.60 4.67
CA VAL A 272 29.31 -2.75 5.80
C VAL A 272 28.24 -1.68 5.76
N LEU A 273 27.02 -2.05 6.12
CA LEU A 273 25.88 -1.14 6.22
C LEU A 273 25.49 -0.88 7.67
N TRP A 274 25.31 0.39 7.99
CA TRP A 274 24.87 0.90 9.28
C TRP A 274 23.40 1.33 9.21
N LEU A 275 22.61 0.81 10.14
CA LEU A 275 21.23 1.23 10.35
C LEU A 275 21.21 2.52 11.19
N PRO A 276 20.15 3.36 11.09
CA PRO A 276 20.04 4.59 11.88
C PRO A 276 20.13 4.40 13.39
N GLN A 277 19.78 3.20 13.88
CA GLN A 277 19.90 2.83 15.28
C GLN A 277 20.82 1.63 15.42
N GLU A 278 21.84 1.78 16.26
CA GLU A 278 22.67 0.66 16.68
C GLU A 278 21.83 -0.31 17.52
N VAL A 279 21.82 -1.57 17.09
CA VAL A 279 21.14 -2.64 17.80
C VAL A 279 22.17 -3.58 18.41
N ASN A 280 22.13 -3.73 19.74
CA ASN A 280 22.90 -4.77 20.41
C ASN A 280 22.28 -6.15 20.07
N LEU A 281 22.90 -6.85 19.12
CA LEU A 281 22.42 -8.13 18.60
C LEU A 281 22.22 -9.17 19.70
N PHE A 282 23.17 -9.31 20.62
CA PHE A 282 23.07 -10.28 21.72
C PHE A 282 21.85 -10.01 22.58
N GLN A 283 21.60 -8.74 22.91
CA GLN A 283 20.40 -8.37 23.66
C GLN A 283 19.13 -8.57 22.85
N ALA A 284 19.11 -8.23 21.56
CA ALA A 284 17.95 -8.39 20.69
C ALA A 284 17.55 -9.88 20.58
N THR A 285 18.51 -10.77 20.31
CA THR A 285 18.31 -12.23 20.25
C THR A 285 17.81 -12.78 21.58
N LYS A 286 18.42 -12.39 22.71
CA LYS A 286 17.98 -12.85 24.03
C LYS A 286 16.58 -12.35 24.36
N ARG A 287 16.27 -11.09 24.04
CA ARG A 287 14.98 -10.47 24.34
C ARG A 287 13.84 -11.09 23.56
N ILE A 288 14.00 -11.35 22.26
CA ILE A 288 12.95 -11.96 21.44
C ILE A 288 12.66 -13.39 21.91
N ALA A 289 13.71 -14.20 22.15
CA ALA A 289 13.56 -15.55 22.68
C ALA A 289 12.93 -15.57 24.09
N THR A 290 13.25 -14.58 24.93
CA THR A 290 12.66 -14.46 26.27
C THR A 290 11.17 -14.12 26.18
N ILE A 291 10.75 -13.22 25.29
CA ILE A 291 9.35 -12.84 25.09
C ILE A 291 8.52 -14.01 24.59
N GLU A 292 9.06 -14.77 23.64
CA GLU A 292 8.43 -16.01 23.16
C GLU A 292 8.26 -17.01 24.30
N ARG A 293 9.34 -17.30 25.05
CA ARG A 293 9.29 -18.23 26.19
C ARG A 293 8.30 -17.79 27.25
N GLN A 294 8.26 -16.49 27.55
CA GLN A 294 7.30 -15.93 28.52
C GLN A 294 5.87 -16.14 28.06
N PHE A 295 5.56 -15.86 26.79
CA PHE A 295 4.22 -16.11 26.26
C PHE A 295 3.87 -17.60 26.33
N ASN A 296 4.78 -18.48 25.90
CA ASN A 296 4.55 -19.92 25.90
C ASN A 296 4.29 -20.46 27.33
N ASN A 297 4.95 -19.89 28.34
CA ASN A 297 4.68 -20.21 29.74
C ASN A 297 3.28 -19.72 30.20
N ILE A 298 2.86 -18.51 29.78
CA ILE A 298 1.50 -18.02 30.06
C ILE A 298 0.47 -18.93 29.39
N ALA A 299 0.70 -19.32 28.13
CA ALA A 299 -0.19 -20.20 27.38
C ALA A 299 -0.29 -21.59 28.01
N SER A 300 0.81 -22.18 28.49
CA SER A 300 0.80 -23.51 29.12
C SER A 300 0.05 -23.54 30.45
N GLN A 301 0.10 -22.45 31.23
CA GLN A 301 -0.73 -22.28 32.43
C GLN A 301 -2.23 -22.13 32.11
N ASN A 302 -2.55 -21.84 30.84
CA ASN A 302 -3.89 -21.56 30.33
C ASN A 302 -4.44 -22.67 29.42
N GLY A 303 -4.10 -23.93 29.70
CA GLY A 303 -4.50 -25.09 28.88
C GLY A 303 -6.01 -25.29 28.67
N ALA A 304 -6.88 -24.60 29.42
CA ALA A 304 -8.31 -24.60 29.13
C ALA A 304 -8.65 -23.81 27.86
N VAL A 305 -7.95 -22.70 27.60
CA VAL A 305 -8.16 -21.87 26.40
C VAL A 305 -7.68 -22.61 25.15
N THR A 306 -6.51 -23.27 25.23
CA THR A 306 -6.00 -24.07 24.10
C THR A 306 -6.94 -25.23 23.76
N LYS A 307 -7.44 -25.95 24.77
CA LYS A 307 -8.46 -27.00 24.57
C LYS A 307 -9.75 -26.48 23.96
N ASN A 308 -10.19 -25.29 24.36
CA ASN A 308 -11.38 -24.66 23.78
C ASN A 308 -11.18 -24.33 22.29
N ILE A 309 -10.00 -23.84 21.91
CA ILE A 309 -9.64 -23.58 20.51
C ILE A 309 -9.60 -24.90 19.71
N GLU A 310 -9.02 -25.96 20.26
CA GLU A 310 -9.06 -27.30 19.65
C GLU A 310 -10.50 -27.81 19.49
N CYS A 311 -11.36 -27.62 20.50
CA CYS A 311 -12.77 -27.99 20.42
C CYS A 311 -13.52 -27.21 19.32
N LEU A 312 -13.22 -25.92 19.13
CA LEU A 312 -13.78 -25.14 18.02
C LEU A 312 -13.35 -25.71 16.66
N LYS A 313 -12.10 -26.16 16.56
CA LYS A 313 -11.59 -26.79 15.34
C LYS A 313 -12.31 -28.10 15.03
N ASP A 314 -12.51 -28.94 16.04
CA ASP A 314 -13.30 -30.17 15.89
C ASP A 314 -14.75 -29.86 15.49
N LEU A 315 -15.39 -28.86 16.12
CA LEU A 315 -16.73 -28.41 15.74
C LEU A 315 -16.79 -27.90 14.29
N SER A 316 -15.76 -27.19 13.83
CA SER A 316 -15.65 -26.72 12.44
C SER A 316 -15.64 -27.88 11.45
N ARG A 317 -14.83 -28.92 11.76
CA ARG A 317 -14.77 -30.13 10.95
C ARG A 317 -16.11 -30.85 10.93
N ASP A 318 -16.73 -31.04 12.09
CA ASP A 318 -18.00 -31.75 12.21
C ASP A 318 -19.16 -31.00 11.51
N LEU A 319 -19.10 -29.67 11.43
CA LEU A 319 -20.08 -28.85 10.69
C LEU A 319 -19.95 -28.98 9.17
N THR A 320 -18.80 -29.40 8.66
CA THR A 320 -18.55 -29.52 7.22
C THR A 320 -19.53 -30.49 6.56
N ASP A 321 -19.89 -31.57 7.25
CA ASP A 321 -20.85 -32.58 6.78
C ASP A 321 -22.27 -32.03 6.59
N TYR A 322 -22.59 -30.90 7.23
CA TYR A 322 -23.92 -30.27 7.19
C TYR A 322 -23.94 -28.97 6.38
N HIS A 323 -22.81 -28.57 5.79
CA HIS A 323 -22.63 -27.27 5.13
C HIS A 323 -23.71 -26.98 4.08
N GLU A 324 -23.91 -27.88 3.11
CA GLU A 324 -24.89 -27.69 2.02
C GLU A 324 -26.32 -27.52 2.54
N ARG A 325 -26.68 -28.27 3.59
CA ARG A 325 -28.02 -28.22 4.19
C ARG A 325 -28.24 -26.91 4.93
N ILE A 326 -27.24 -26.45 5.68
CA ILE A 326 -27.31 -25.19 6.41
C ILE A 326 -27.39 -24.01 5.44
N GLU A 327 -26.61 -24.01 4.35
CA GLU A 327 -26.71 -22.99 3.30
C GLU A 327 -28.10 -22.98 2.64
N THR A 328 -28.66 -24.17 2.35
CA THR A 328 -30.03 -24.27 1.83
C THR A 328 -31.05 -23.65 2.80
N ILE A 329 -30.92 -23.92 4.10
CA ILE A 329 -31.78 -23.31 5.13
C ILE A 329 -31.63 -21.79 5.13
N LEU A 330 -30.39 -21.27 5.09
CA LEU A 330 -30.14 -19.83 5.03
C LEU A 330 -30.75 -19.17 3.78
N GLU A 331 -30.67 -19.81 2.62
CA GLU A 331 -31.32 -19.33 1.41
C GLU A 331 -32.86 -19.31 1.53
N LEU A 332 -33.46 -20.36 2.11
CA LEU A 332 -34.90 -20.41 2.34
C LEU A 332 -35.34 -19.33 3.33
N GLN A 333 -34.56 -19.06 4.38
CA GLN A 333 -34.81 -17.95 5.30
C GLN A 333 -34.76 -16.58 4.58
N ARG A 334 -33.79 -16.36 3.68
CA ARG A 334 -33.70 -15.11 2.89
C ARG A 334 -34.91 -14.92 1.95
N LYS A 335 -35.52 -15.99 1.47
CA LYS A 335 -36.72 -15.96 0.59
C LYS A 335 -38.02 -15.62 1.34
N LEU A 336 -38.00 -15.53 2.66
CA LEU A 336 -39.13 -15.17 3.53
C LEU A 336 -38.96 -13.79 4.19
N PRO A 337 -38.80 -12.68 3.44
CA PRO A 337 -38.65 -11.35 4.05
C PRO A 337 -39.96 -10.89 4.70
N GLY A 338 -39.92 -10.53 5.99
CA GLY A 338 -41.02 -9.86 6.70
C GLY A 338 -41.91 -10.76 7.57
N THR A 339 -41.60 -12.04 7.72
CA THR A 339 -42.26 -12.91 8.72
C THR A 339 -41.48 -12.89 10.03
N ASP A 340 -42.09 -12.41 11.12
CA ASP A 340 -41.49 -12.40 12.47
C ASP A 340 -41.26 -13.81 13.07
N ASN A 341 -41.71 -14.87 12.39
CA ASN A 341 -41.69 -16.25 12.85
C ASN A 341 -40.81 -17.17 11.97
N VAL A 342 -39.68 -16.68 11.44
CA VAL A 342 -38.72 -17.58 10.79
C VAL A 342 -38.06 -18.44 11.87
N PRO A 343 -38.17 -19.78 11.83
CA PRO A 343 -37.50 -20.65 12.80
C PRO A 343 -35.98 -20.44 12.72
N ASP A 344 -35.38 -19.96 13.80
CA ASP A 344 -33.93 -19.90 13.96
C ASP A 344 -33.46 -21.17 14.69
N HIS A 345 -32.58 -21.94 14.05
CA HIS A 345 -32.04 -23.16 14.62
C HIS A 345 -30.66 -22.87 15.22
N PRO A 346 -30.34 -23.32 16.44
CA PRO A 346 -29.05 -23.02 17.08
C PRO A 346 -27.82 -23.43 16.27
N VAL A 347 -27.94 -24.45 15.40
CA VAL A 347 -26.86 -24.87 14.47
C VAL A 347 -26.57 -23.78 13.44
N VAL A 348 -27.57 -23.05 12.99
CA VAL A 348 -27.41 -21.96 12.02
C VAL A 348 -26.64 -20.80 12.66
N SER A 349 -26.94 -20.47 13.92
CA SER A 349 -26.19 -19.45 14.67
C SER A 349 -24.73 -19.88 14.90
N LEU A 350 -24.50 -21.15 15.25
CA LEU A 350 -23.16 -21.74 15.35
C LEU A 350 -22.42 -21.63 14.00
N TYR A 351 -23.04 -22.05 12.91
CA TYR A 351 -22.44 -22.03 11.57
C TYR A 351 -22.02 -20.62 11.14
N LYS A 352 -22.89 -19.62 11.35
CA LYS A 352 -22.56 -18.21 11.11
C LYS A 352 -21.38 -17.74 11.95
N ALA A 353 -21.35 -18.09 13.23
CA ALA A 353 -20.24 -17.73 14.11
C ALA A 353 -18.92 -18.37 13.63
N MET A 354 -18.96 -19.63 13.18
CA MET A 354 -17.77 -20.33 12.68
C MET A 354 -17.23 -19.77 11.36
N GLN A 355 -18.08 -19.17 10.51
CA GLN A 355 -17.63 -18.51 9.27
C GLN A 355 -16.73 -17.30 9.52
N GLU A 356 -16.84 -16.66 10.68
CA GLU A 356 -16.05 -15.46 11.03
C GLU A 356 -14.80 -15.80 11.86
N ILE A 357 -14.57 -17.06 12.20
CA ILE A 357 -13.45 -17.51 13.04
C ILE A 357 -12.35 -18.09 12.16
N GLU A 358 -11.11 -17.67 12.38
CA GLU A 358 -9.92 -18.27 11.78
C GLU A 358 -9.20 -19.13 12.81
N LEU A 359 -8.95 -20.39 12.47
CA LEU A 359 -8.28 -21.38 13.33
C LEU A 359 -7.07 -21.98 12.61
N PRO A 360 -5.99 -22.30 13.33
CA PRO A 360 -4.81 -22.94 12.75
C PRO A 360 -5.07 -24.40 12.35
N GLU A 361 -4.69 -24.75 11.11
CA GLU A 361 -4.79 -26.12 10.58
C GLU A 361 -3.78 -27.09 11.21
N GLU A 362 -2.60 -26.62 11.58
CA GLU A 362 -1.54 -27.44 12.16
C GLU A 362 -1.15 -26.94 13.56
N SER A 363 -0.71 -27.88 14.41
CA SER A 363 -0.06 -27.55 15.68
C SER A 363 1.33 -26.98 15.41
N HIS A 364 1.80 -26.11 16.31
CA HIS A 364 3.14 -25.55 16.23
C HIS A 364 3.82 -25.63 17.61
N ASP A 365 5.13 -25.90 17.64
CA ASP A 365 5.90 -26.08 18.89
C ASP A 365 5.85 -24.83 19.79
N SER A 366 5.86 -23.66 19.17
CA SER A 366 5.67 -22.37 19.85
C SER A 366 4.18 -22.01 19.91
N MET A 367 3.63 -21.99 21.13
CA MET A 367 2.24 -21.59 21.39
C MET A 367 1.96 -20.14 20.99
N LEU A 368 2.96 -19.25 21.06
CA LEU A 368 2.85 -17.88 20.57
C LEU A 368 2.49 -17.85 19.07
N ILE A 369 3.21 -18.61 18.25
CA ILE A 369 2.99 -18.68 16.80
C ILE A 369 1.68 -19.41 16.49
N TRP A 370 1.36 -20.45 17.26
CA TRP A 370 0.09 -21.17 17.08
C TRP A 370 -1.11 -20.28 17.39
N MET A 371 -1.11 -19.60 18.54
CA MET A 371 -2.22 -18.74 18.97
C MET A 371 -2.32 -17.45 18.15
N SER A 372 -1.22 -16.95 17.56
CA SER A 372 -1.29 -15.76 16.69
C SER A 372 -2.11 -15.99 15.43
N ARG A 373 -2.29 -17.25 15.01
CA ARG A 373 -3.12 -17.65 13.87
C ARG A 373 -4.61 -17.83 14.23
N VAL A 374 -4.98 -17.59 15.50
CA VAL A 374 -6.37 -17.70 15.96
C VAL A 374 -7.00 -16.32 15.94
N SER A 375 -8.01 -16.13 15.09
CA SER A 375 -8.82 -14.91 15.03
C SER A 375 -10.25 -15.24 15.45
N ILE A 376 -10.67 -14.65 16.58
CA ILE A 376 -12.04 -14.79 17.10
C ILE A 376 -12.60 -13.37 17.28
N PRO A 377 -13.64 -12.98 16.51
CA PRO A 377 -14.24 -11.64 16.61
C PRO A 377 -14.83 -11.37 17.98
N ASP A 378 -15.56 -12.34 18.54
CA ASP A 378 -16.15 -12.27 19.88
C ASP A 378 -15.68 -13.43 20.76
N ILE A 379 -14.99 -13.07 21.83
CA ILE A 379 -14.52 -13.98 22.88
C ILE A 379 -15.67 -14.77 23.53
N SER A 380 -16.90 -14.22 23.54
CA SER A 380 -18.08 -14.86 24.14
C SER A 380 -18.33 -16.25 23.56
N ILE A 381 -17.91 -16.49 22.31
CA ILE A 381 -17.96 -17.76 21.60
C ILE A 381 -17.32 -18.90 22.41
N LEU A 382 -16.21 -18.65 23.11
CA LEU A 382 -15.55 -19.68 23.91
C LEU A 382 -16.39 -20.17 25.09
N ARG A 383 -17.40 -19.40 25.52
CA ARG A 383 -18.34 -19.80 26.59
C ARG A 383 -19.45 -20.71 26.07
N GLU A 384 -19.79 -20.62 24.79
CA GLU A 384 -20.86 -21.41 24.16
C GLU A 384 -20.38 -22.81 23.70
N ILE A 385 -19.07 -23.09 23.68
CA ILE A 385 -18.49 -24.36 23.19
C ILE A 385 -19.18 -25.59 23.80
N ASN A 386 -19.37 -25.62 25.12
CA ASN A 386 -20.01 -26.75 25.80
C ASN A 386 -21.45 -26.99 25.33
N ARG A 387 -22.16 -25.91 24.98
CA ARG A 387 -23.52 -25.99 24.43
C ARG A 387 -23.49 -26.52 23.00
N TRP A 388 -22.56 -26.03 22.18
CA TRP A 388 -22.40 -26.46 20.79
C TRP A 388 -21.95 -27.91 20.66
N GLN A 389 -21.04 -28.38 21.52
CA GLN A 389 -20.68 -29.81 21.56
C GLN A 389 -21.86 -30.71 21.91
N LYS A 390 -22.75 -30.28 22.81
CA LYS A 390 -23.98 -31.02 23.11
C LYS A 390 -24.97 -31.01 21.95
N LEU A 391 -25.00 -29.92 21.17
CA LEU A 391 -25.82 -29.78 19.98
C LEU A 391 -25.36 -30.76 18.88
N MET A 392 -24.06 -30.83 18.60
CA MET A 392 -23.48 -31.72 17.59
C MET A 392 -23.66 -33.21 17.90
N LYS A 393 -23.89 -33.58 19.17
CA LYS A 393 -24.18 -34.96 19.59
C LYS A 393 -25.64 -35.39 19.38
N ARG A 394 -26.53 -34.48 18.98
CA ARG A 394 -27.93 -34.79 18.67
C ARG A 394 -28.08 -35.30 17.24
N ASN A 395 -29.27 -35.78 16.89
CA ASN A 395 -29.57 -36.18 15.51
C ASN A 395 -29.83 -34.94 14.63
N LEU A 396 -28.77 -34.18 14.36
CA LEU A 396 -28.84 -32.93 13.60
C LEU A 396 -29.37 -33.11 12.19
N SER A 397 -29.15 -34.28 11.57
CA SER A 397 -29.66 -34.58 10.23
C SER A 397 -31.19 -34.52 10.20
N GLU A 398 -31.87 -35.09 11.19
CA GLU A 398 -33.33 -35.06 11.30
C GLU A 398 -33.83 -33.66 11.67
N GLU A 399 -33.23 -33.02 12.67
CA GLU A 399 -33.61 -31.66 13.10
C GLU A 399 -33.49 -30.64 11.94
N LEU A 400 -32.41 -30.69 11.15
CA LEU A 400 -32.23 -29.81 10.00
C LEU A 400 -33.23 -30.11 8.87
N ASN A 401 -33.58 -31.39 8.66
CA ASN A 401 -34.59 -31.77 7.66
C ASN A 401 -35.99 -31.26 8.05
N GLU A 402 -36.33 -31.32 9.34
CA GLU A 402 -37.59 -30.76 9.86
C GLU A 402 -37.65 -29.24 9.65
N VAL A 403 -36.56 -28.52 9.99
CA VAL A 403 -36.46 -27.07 9.77
C VAL A 403 -36.57 -26.73 8.29
N GLN A 404 -35.85 -27.45 7.42
CA GLN A 404 -35.90 -27.23 5.98
C GLN A 404 -37.29 -27.50 5.40
N THR A 405 -37.96 -28.58 5.85
CA THR A 405 -39.32 -28.92 5.43
C THR A 405 -40.32 -27.86 5.90
N GLY A 406 -40.21 -27.42 7.16
CA GLY A 406 -41.01 -26.35 7.72
C GLY A 406 -40.86 -25.04 6.96
N LEU A 407 -39.64 -24.60 6.68
CA LEU A 407 -39.37 -23.40 5.87
C LEU A 407 -39.91 -23.53 4.45
N THR A 408 -39.75 -24.69 3.82
CA THR A 408 -40.29 -24.97 2.48
C THR A 408 -41.81 -24.90 2.49
N GLN A 409 -42.46 -25.42 3.53
CA GLN A 409 -43.90 -25.35 3.69
C GLN A 409 -44.37 -23.92 3.96
N MET A 410 -43.68 -23.13 4.79
CA MET A 410 -43.98 -21.71 4.99
C MET A 410 -43.84 -20.90 3.70
N ILE A 411 -42.86 -21.22 2.85
CA ILE A 411 -42.72 -20.61 1.52
C ILE A 411 -43.92 -20.99 0.65
N LYS A 412 -44.38 -22.25 0.68
CA LYS A 412 -45.58 -22.70 -0.04
C LYS A 412 -46.85 -22.02 0.46
N ASP A 413 -47.01 -21.91 1.78
CA ASP A 413 -48.20 -21.35 2.42
C ASP A 413 -48.28 -19.82 2.23
N ASN A 414 -47.13 -19.15 2.16
CA ASN A 414 -47.00 -17.73 1.81
C ASN A 414 -46.90 -17.48 0.30
N GLN A 415 -47.15 -18.48 -0.56
CA GLN A 415 -47.30 -18.21 -1.99
C GLN A 415 -48.52 -17.30 -2.21
N PRO A 416 -48.38 -16.21 -2.97
CA PRO A 416 -49.47 -15.26 -3.17
C PRO A 416 -50.65 -15.96 -3.85
N ARG A 417 -51.81 -15.91 -3.21
CA ARG A 417 -53.06 -16.50 -3.72
C ARG A 417 -53.63 -15.63 -4.84
N PRO A 418 -54.43 -16.20 -5.77
CA PRO A 418 -55.02 -15.46 -6.89
C PRO A 418 -55.82 -14.22 -6.47
N ASP A 419 -56.44 -14.27 -5.29
CA ASP A 419 -57.30 -13.20 -4.74
C ASP A 419 -56.55 -12.18 -3.88
N ASP A 420 -55.23 -12.36 -3.70
CA ASP A 420 -54.44 -11.44 -2.88
C ASP A 420 -54.44 -10.04 -3.49
N THR A 421 -54.69 -9.05 -2.64
CA THR A 421 -54.75 -7.64 -3.04
C THR A 421 -53.32 -7.10 -3.18
N ILE A 422 -52.92 -6.78 -4.40
CA ILE A 422 -51.58 -6.23 -4.69
C ILE A 422 -51.55 -4.72 -4.49
N LEU A 423 -52.63 -4.06 -4.90
CA LEU A 423 -52.71 -2.61 -4.90
C LEU A 423 -54.12 -2.18 -4.51
N GLN A 424 -54.22 -1.32 -3.51
CA GLN A 424 -55.48 -0.71 -3.10
C GLN A 424 -55.44 0.80 -3.33
N ILE A 425 -56.39 1.31 -4.11
CA ILE A 425 -56.63 2.76 -4.29
C ILE A 425 -58.01 3.09 -3.74
N LYS A 426 -58.03 3.74 -2.57
CA LYS A 426 -59.27 3.98 -1.79
C LYS A 426 -59.97 2.66 -1.48
N ASN A 427 -61.18 2.44 -2.00
CA ASN A 427 -61.97 1.23 -1.77
C ASN A 427 -61.83 0.21 -2.90
N TYR A 428 -60.98 0.48 -3.89
CA TYR A 428 -60.81 -0.37 -5.07
C TYR A 428 -59.50 -1.16 -4.97
N LYS A 429 -59.58 -2.47 -5.20
CA LYS A 429 -58.49 -3.43 -5.01
C LYS A 429 -58.18 -4.15 -6.31
N ILE A 430 -56.91 -4.15 -6.73
CA ILE A 430 -56.42 -4.99 -7.83
C ILE A 430 -55.90 -6.28 -7.22
N THR A 431 -56.45 -7.41 -7.65
CA THR A 431 -56.01 -8.74 -7.21
C THR A 431 -54.85 -9.26 -8.06
N ARG A 432 -54.12 -10.27 -7.57
CA ARG A 432 -53.06 -10.94 -8.32
C ARG A 432 -53.53 -11.53 -9.63
N LEU A 433 -54.70 -12.17 -9.64
CA LEU A 433 -55.31 -12.70 -10.86
C LEU A 433 -55.52 -11.61 -11.92
N GLN A 434 -56.01 -10.44 -11.51
CA GLN A 434 -56.22 -9.31 -12.41
C GLN A 434 -54.89 -8.75 -12.93
N LEU A 435 -53.88 -8.63 -12.08
CA LEU A 435 -52.55 -8.21 -12.50
C LEU A 435 -51.91 -9.22 -13.47
N ASP A 436 -52.06 -10.52 -13.23
CA ASP A 436 -51.48 -11.55 -14.09
C ASP A 436 -52.14 -11.59 -15.46
N LYS A 437 -53.44 -11.29 -15.54
CA LYS A 437 -54.13 -11.07 -16.82
C LYS A 437 -53.59 -9.83 -17.54
N ILE A 438 -53.40 -8.72 -16.82
CA ILE A 438 -52.80 -7.48 -17.37
C ILE A 438 -51.38 -7.75 -17.91
N ASN A 439 -50.53 -8.41 -17.12
CA ASN A 439 -49.16 -8.71 -17.49
C ASN A 439 -49.05 -9.71 -18.65
N ARG A 440 -49.91 -10.74 -18.71
CA ARG A 440 -49.96 -11.66 -19.85
C ARG A 440 -50.29 -10.93 -21.14
N PHE A 441 -51.27 -10.02 -21.10
CA PHE A 441 -51.64 -9.23 -22.27
C PHE A 441 -50.53 -8.27 -22.70
N ILE A 442 -49.91 -7.56 -21.76
CA ILE A 442 -48.78 -6.66 -22.06
C ILE A 442 -47.61 -7.42 -22.70
N LYS A 443 -47.31 -8.64 -22.23
CA LYS A 443 -46.30 -9.52 -22.84
C LYS A 443 -46.69 -10.00 -24.23
N LYS A 444 -47.95 -10.43 -24.42
CA LYS A 444 -48.49 -10.86 -25.73
C LYS A 444 -48.35 -9.77 -26.78
N GLU A 445 -48.61 -8.52 -26.41
CA GLU A 445 -48.51 -7.34 -27.27
C GLU A 445 -47.12 -6.69 -27.28
N GLU A 446 -46.08 -7.41 -26.83
CA GLU A 446 -44.68 -6.98 -26.81
C GLU A 446 -44.47 -5.58 -26.20
N HIS A 447 -45.25 -5.22 -25.17
CA HIS A 447 -45.18 -3.91 -24.49
C HIS A 447 -45.53 -2.68 -25.35
N LYS A 448 -46.06 -2.87 -26.56
CA LYS A 448 -46.37 -1.78 -27.51
C LYS A 448 -47.65 -1.00 -27.18
N VAL A 449 -48.43 -1.46 -26.19
CA VAL A 449 -49.70 -0.82 -25.82
C VAL A 449 -49.48 0.45 -24.97
N PRO A 450 -49.90 1.63 -25.45
CA PRO A 450 -49.85 2.87 -24.68
C PRO A 450 -50.78 2.81 -23.44
N VAL A 451 -50.38 3.47 -22.36
CA VAL A 451 -51.11 3.45 -21.07
C VAL A 451 -52.56 3.88 -21.24
N HIS A 452 -52.84 4.90 -22.05
CA HIS A 452 -54.21 5.37 -22.28
C HIS A 452 -55.09 4.34 -23.00
N ILE A 453 -54.52 3.47 -23.86
CA ILE A 453 -55.27 2.39 -24.51
C ILE A 453 -55.53 1.27 -23.50
N LEU A 454 -54.51 0.90 -22.72
CA LEU A 454 -54.64 -0.11 -21.66
C LEU A 454 -55.67 0.30 -20.60
N VAL A 455 -55.71 1.58 -20.19
CA VAL A 455 -56.71 2.09 -19.24
C VAL A 455 -58.13 1.97 -19.80
N LYS A 456 -58.36 2.38 -21.06
CA LYS A 456 -59.65 2.26 -21.73
C LYS A 456 -60.09 0.81 -21.91
N LEU A 457 -59.13 -0.07 -22.19
CA LEU A 457 -59.36 -1.49 -22.33
C LEU A 457 -59.80 -2.14 -21.00
N LEU A 458 -59.08 -1.87 -19.91
CA LEU A 458 -59.43 -2.35 -18.57
C LEU A 458 -60.75 -1.79 -18.07
N LYS A 459 -61.11 -0.58 -18.48
CA LYS A 459 -62.39 0.06 -18.17
C LYS A 459 -63.56 -0.54 -18.97
N GLY A 460 -63.31 -1.22 -20.09
CA GLY A 460 -64.36 -1.78 -20.96
C GLY A 460 -64.87 -0.80 -22.03
N GLU A 461 -64.07 0.20 -22.41
CA GLU A 461 -64.48 1.19 -23.43
C GLU A 461 -64.10 0.72 -24.84
N ALA A 462 -65.09 0.25 -25.61
CA ALA A 462 -64.89 -0.23 -26.98
C ALA A 462 -64.74 0.94 -28.00
N THR A 463 -63.65 1.71 -27.90
CA THR A 463 -63.32 2.75 -28.89
C THR A 463 -62.98 2.14 -30.26
N ASN A 464 -63.09 2.91 -31.35
CA ASN A 464 -62.77 2.43 -32.71
C ASN A 464 -61.35 1.84 -32.82
N LYS A 465 -60.39 2.37 -32.04
CA LYS A 465 -59.01 1.85 -31.98
C LYS A 465 -58.92 0.51 -31.25
N ILE A 466 -59.71 0.31 -30.19
CA ILE A 466 -59.78 -0.96 -29.45
C ILE A 466 -60.52 -2.04 -30.25
N ARG A 467 -61.58 -1.66 -30.99
CA ARG A 467 -62.27 -2.57 -31.92
C ARG A 467 -61.41 -2.96 -33.11
N GLY A 468 -60.70 -1.98 -33.70
CA GLY A 468 -59.80 -2.22 -34.84
C GLY A 468 -58.59 -3.09 -34.51
N LEU A 469 -58.16 -3.11 -33.24
CA LEU A 469 -57.11 -4.00 -32.73
C LEU A 469 -57.67 -5.31 -32.13
N GLN A 470 -58.97 -5.55 -32.23
CA GLN A 470 -59.68 -6.71 -31.64
C GLN A 470 -59.51 -6.88 -30.11
N TYR A 471 -58.93 -5.92 -29.40
CA TYR A 471 -58.70 -6.05 -27.96
C TYR A 471 -59.99 -6.14 -27.12
N HIS A 472 -61.13 -5.70 -27.65
CA HIS A 472 -62.44 -5.90 -27.01
C HIS A 472 -62.86 -7.37 -26.84
N GLU A 473 -62.21 -8.30 -27.55
CA GLU A 473 -62.44 -9.75 -27.44
C GLU A 473 -61.53 -10.41 -26.39
N GLU A 474 -60.58 -9.67 -25.82
CA GLU A 474 -59.63 -10.19 -24.83
C GLU A 474 -60.25 -10.30 -23.44
N GLU A 475 -59.82 -11.28 -22.65
CA GLU A 475 -60.32 -11.53 -21.29
C GLU A 475 -60.12 -10.37 -20.29
N LEU A 476 -59.26 -9.39 -20.61
CA LEU A 476 -59.05 -8.21 -19.77
C LEU A 476 -60.02 -7.06 -20.04
N PHE A 477 -60.81 -7.15 -21.12
CA PHE A 477 -61.76 -6.10 -21.48
C PHE A 477 -62.78 -5.94 -20.35
N GLY A 478 -62.86 -4.74 -19.77
CA GLY A 478 -63.80 -4.45 -18.68
C GLY A 478 -63.43 -5.07 -17.32
N ILE A 479 -62.23 -5.64 -17.14
CA ILE A 479 -61.84 -6.27 -15.86
C ILE A 479 -61.86 -5.30 -14.66
N LEU A 480 -61.77 -3.99 -14.92
CA LEU A 480 -61.90 -2.89 -13.95
C LEU A 480 -63.07 -1.95 -14.31
N GLU A 481 -64.14 -2.45 -14.94
CA GLU A 481 -65.30 -1.64 -15.38
C GLU A 481 -65.88 -0.78 -14.24
N HIS A 482 -65.88 -1.30 -13.01
CA HIS A 482 -66.42 -0.61 -11.84
C HIS A 482 -65.50 0.50 -11.29
N TRP A 483 -64.26 0.61 -11.76
CA TRP A 483 -63.29 1.60 -11.29
C TRP A 483 -63.45 2.94 -12.02
N PRO A 484 -63.31 4.09 -11.33
CA PRO A 484 -63.11 5.38 -11.98
C PRO A 484 -61.81 5.39 -12.80
N GLU A 485 -61.86 5.90 -14.05
CA GLU A 485 -60.71 5.92 -14.98
C GLU A 485 -59.44 6.51 -14.34
N LYS A 486 -59.59 7.64 -13.63
CA LYS A 486 -58.51 8.29 -12.87
C LYS A 486 -57.78 7.35 -11.91
N TYR A 487 -58.47 6.39 -11.29
CA TYR A 487 -57.87 5.42 -10.37
C TYR A 487 -57.22 4.26 -11.12
N ILE A 488 -57.76 3.84 -12.26
CA ILE A 488 -57.10 2.86 -13.14
C ILE A 488 -55.77 3.42 -13.65
N THR A 489 -55.76 4.68 -14.13
CA THR A 489 -54.53 5.35 -14.58
C THR A 489 -53.49 5.43 -13.45
N LYS A 490 -53.92 5.83 -12.24
CA LYS A 490 -53.04 5.89 -11.07
C LYS A 490 -52.48 4.52 -10.70
N ALA A 491 -53.30 3.47 -10.73
CA ALA A 491 -52.87 2.11 -10.45
C ALA A 491 -51.81 1.62 -11.43
N ILE A 492 -52.02 1.80 -12.74
CA ILE A 492 -51.07 1.37 -13.77
C ILE A 492 -49.74 2.11 -13.65
N ILE A 493 -49.78 3.42 -13.39
CA ILE A 493 -48.56 4.22 -13.18
C ILE A 493 -47.81 3.73 -11.94
N GLN A 494 -48.52 3.44 -10.85
CA GLN A 494 -47.90 2.97 -9.61
C GLN A 494 -47.30 1.56 -9.76
N LEU A 495 -47.99 0.66 -10.46
CA LEU A 495 -47.51 -0.69 -10.78
C LEU A 495 -46.28 -0.67 -11.71
N ASN A 496 -46.21 0.26 -12.67
CA ASN A 496 -45.00 0.49 -13.48
C ASN A 496 -43.83 1.00 -12.62
N LYS A 497 -44.08 1.94 -11.70
CA LYS A 497 -43.02 2.50 -10.82
C LYS A 497 -42.43 1.45 -9.86
N GLN A 498 -43.20 0.45 -9.47
CA GLN A 498 -42.76 -0.65 -8.60
C GLN A 498 -42.11 -1.80 -9.38
N ASN A 499 -41.87 -1.65 -10.70
CA ASN A 499 -41.39 -2.71 -11.60
C ASN A 499 -42.27 -3.98 -11.61
N VAL A 500 -43.54 -3.86 -11.23
CA VAL A 500 -44.51 -4.97 -11.18
C VAL A 500 -45.16 -5.21 -12.56
N ILE A 501 -45.22 -4.16 -13.38
CA ILE A 501 -45.49 -4.22 -14.82
C ILE A 501 -44.19 -3.81 -15.51
N ILE A 502 -43.60 -4.72 -16.28
CA ILE A 502 -42.38 -4.43 -17.03
C ILE A 502 -42.80 -3.59 -18.25
N LYS A 503 -42.17 -2.44 -18.46
CA LYS A 503 -42.11 -1.79 -19.77
C LYS A 503 -40.63 -1.61 -20.07
N GLU A 504 -40.16 -2.13 -21.21
CA GLU A 504 -38.89 -1.66 -21.73
C GLU A 504 -39.04 -0.18 -22.06
N LYS A 505 -38.10 0.63 -21.56
CA LYS A 505 -37.99 2.04 -21.90
C LYS A 505 -37.66 2.11 -23.40
N ASN A 506 -38.54 2.75 -24.18
CA ASN A 506 -38.10 3.37 -25.43
C ASN A 506 -37.25 4.60 -25.11
#